data_AF-A0A8S1RQ88-F1
#
_entry.id   AF-A0A8S1RQ88-F1
#
_cell.length_a   1.000
_cell.length_b   1.000
_cell.length_c   1.000
_cell.angle_alpha   90.00
_cell.angle_beta   90.00
_cell.angle_gamma   90.00
#
_symmetry.space_group_name_H-M   'P 1'
#
loop_
_entity.id
_entity.type
_entity.pdbx_description
1 polymer ?
#
loop_
_entity_poly.entity_id
_entity_poly.type
_entity_poly.pdbx_seq_one_letter_code
_entity_poly.pdbx_strand_id
1 'polypeptide(L)'
;MEHIFKVLKIKKEQIIIIGRLIECSVSIEMSIKYKKIKSVILRSAFTSICDFIKEKMTERFRNMEKINKVVCPTLFINGKDDNLGNYRHSIELMKECQGQFIWNYLMK
;
A
#
# COMPACT_ATOMS: atom_id res chain seq x y z
N MET A 1 -12.96 8.72 -5.77
CA MET A 1 -12.50 9.87 -4.95
C MET A 1 -13.25 11.15 -5.20
N GLU A 2 -13.48 11.58 -6.45
CA GLU A 2 -14.21 12.84 -6.69
C GLU A 2 -15.60 12.87 -6.06
N HIS A 3 -16.37 11.78 -6.16
CA HIS A 3 -17.67 11.67 -5.49
C HIS A 3 -17.56 11.86 -3.97
N ILE A 4 -16.53 11.28 -3.33
CA ILE A 4 -16.29 11.41 -1.90
C ILE A 4 -16.02 12.87 -1.50
N PHE A 5 -15.21 13.58 -2.29
CA PHE A 5 -14.84 14.97 -1.99
C PHE A 5 -15.92 15.98 -2.36
N LYS A 6 -16.54 15.83 -3.53
CA LYS A 6 -17.44 16.83 -4.12
C LYS A 6 -18.90 16.62 -3.69
N VAL A 7 -19.35 15.36 -3.62
CA VAL A 7 -20.74 15.02 -3.30
C VAL A 7 -20.90 14.76 -1.82
N LEU A 8 -20.11 13.83 -1.27
CA LEU A 8 -20.20 13.46 0.15
C LEU A 8 -19.51 14.48 1.09
N LYS A 9 -18.76 15.45 0.52
CA LYS A 9 -18.05 16.51 1.26
C LYS A 9 -17.12 16.01 2.37
N ILE A 10 -16.58 14.80 2.23
CA ILE A 10 -15.63 14.22 3.18
C ILE A 10 -14.24 14.78 2.89
N LYS A 11 -13.53 15.25 3.92
CA LYS A 11 -12.17 15.79 3.78
C LYS A 11 -11.15 14.65 3.62
N LYS A 12 -10.03 14.91 2.95
CA LYS A 12 -8.97 13.90 2.70
C LYS A 12 -8.42 13.33 4.00
N GLU A 13 -8.29 14.19 5.00
CA GLU A 13 -7.79 13.93 6.35
C GLU A 13 -8.72 13.01 7.17
N GLN A 14 -9.89 12.69 6.63
CA GLN A 14 -10.87 11.76 7.22
C GLN A 14 -10.91 10.41 6.51
N ILE A 15 -10.12 10.22 5.44
CA ILE A 15 -10.16 9.02 4.61
C ILE A 15 -9.00 8.09 4.96
N ILE A 16 -9.33 6.83 5.21
CA ILE A 16 -8.37 5.72 5.25
C ILE A 16 -8.52 4.93 3.96
N ILE A 17 -7.42 4.69 3.26
CA ILE A 17 -7.40 3.85 2.05
C ILE A 17 -6.89 2.46 2.44
N ILE A 18 -7.59 1.41 2.02
CA ILE A 18 -7.22 0.03 2.32
C ILE A 18 -7.06 -0.71 0.99
N GLY A 19 -5.97 -1.45 0.84
CA GLY A 19 -5.74 -2.32 -0.32
C GLY A 19 -5.21 -3.68 0.10
N ARG A 20 -5.61 -4.73 -0.61
CA ARG A 20 -5.03 -6.07 -0.55
C ARG A 20 -4.42 -6.45 -1.91
N LEU A 21 -3.22 -7.04 -1.90
CA LEU A 21 -2.55 -7.55 -3.10
C LEU A 21 -2.49 -6.47 -4.19
N ILE A 22 -3.13 -6.67 -5.35
CA ILE A 22 -3.12 -5.72 -6.48
C ILE A 22 -3.72 -4.36 -6.10
N GLU A 23 -4.70 -4.35 -5.19
CA GLU A 23 -5.30 -3.10 -4.71
C GLU A 23 -4.30 -2.25 -3.91
N CYS A 24 -3.21 -2.83 -3.40
CA CYS A 24 -2.13 -2.08 -2.76
C CYS A 24 -1.49 -1.09 -3.73
N SER A 25 -1.33 -1.46 -5.01
CA SER A 25 -0.77 -0.57 -6.02
C SER A 25 -1.66 0.65 -6.26
N VAL A 26 -2.97 0.44 -6.34
CA VAL A 26 -3.94 1.53 -6.44
C VAL A 26 -3.90 2.38 -5.17
N SER A 27 -3.87 1.76 -3.99
CA SER A 27 -3.82 2.47 -2.71
C SER A 27 -2.60 3.35 -2.55
N ILE A 28 -1.43 2.86 -2.95
CA ILE A 28 -0.16 3.61 -3.02
C ILE A 28 -0.34 4.81 -3.95
N GLU A 29 -0.76 4.58 -5.20
CA GLU A 29 -0.95 5.65 -6.19
C GLU A 29 -1.90 6.75 -5.67
N MET A 30 -3.00 6.33 -5.03
CA MET A 30 -4.01 7.23 -4.51
C MET A 30 -3.49 8.05 -3.32
N SER A 31 -2.70 7.44 -2.45
CA SER A 31 -2.07 8.15 -1.32
C SER A 31 -1.03 9.19 -1.77
N ILE A 32 -0.33 8.93 -2.87
CA ILE A 32 0.62 9.86 -3.49
C ILE A 32 -0.14 11.01 -4.15
N LYS A 33 -1.17 10.67 -4.95
CA LYS A 33 -1.97 11.64 -5.71
C LYS A 33 -2.76 12.57 -4.80
N TYR A 34 -3.40 12.03 -3.77
CA TYR A 34 -4.21 12.78 -2.83
C TYR A 34 -3.42 13.04 -1.55
N LYS A 35 -2.63 14.10 -1.54
CA LYS A 35 -1.92 14.54 -0.32
C LYS A 35 -2.91 14.74 0.83
N LYS A 36 -2.46 14.49 2.07
CA LYS A 36 -3.23 14.59 3.32
C LYS A 36 -4.31 13.53 3.52
N ILE A 37 -4.22 12.39 2.84
CA ILE A 37 -4.97 11.19 3.24
C ILE A 37 -4.60 10.84 4.68
N LYS A 38 -5.60 10.44 5.49
CA LYS A 38 -5.42 10.17 6.93
C LYS A 38 -4.40 9.06 7.15
N SER A 39 -4.59 7.94 6.44
CA SER A 39 -3.69 6.80 6.51
C SER A 39 -3.97 5.80 5.38
N VAL A 40 -3.03 4.89 5.19
CA VAL A 40 -3.15 3.74 4.27
C VAL A 40 -2.95 2.44 5.06
N ILE A 41 -3.72 1.41 4.71
CA ILE A 41 -3.51 0.05 5.19
C ILE A 41 -3.23 -0.85 3.98
N LEU A 42 -2.05 -1.46 3.95
CA LEU A 42 -1.60 -2.32 2.86
C LEU A 42 -1.51 -3.76 3.36
N ARG A 43 -2.32 -4.65 2.78
CA ARG A 43 -2.37 -6.06 3.14
C ARG A 43 -1.74 -6.94 2.05
N SER A 44 -0.78 -7.79 2.43
CA SER A 44 -0.07 -8.67 1.49
C SER A 44 0.49 -7.90 0.29
N ALA A 45 1.17 -6.78 0.55
CA ALA A 45 1.68 -5.90 -0.50
C ALA A 45 2.93 -6.48 -1.19
N PHE A 46 3.04 -6.25 -2.49
CA PHE A 46 4.16 -6.72 -3.32
C PHE A 46 4.99 -5.56 -3.87
N THR A 47 6.28 -5.80 -4.15
CA THR A 47 7.20 -4.78 -4.69
C THR A 47 6.94 -4.47 -6.17
N SER A 48 6.76 -5.51 -6.99
CA SER A 48 6.37 -5.43 -8.40
C SER A 48 5.40 -6.55 -8.77
N ILE A 49 4.56 -6.34 -9.80
CA ILE A 49 3.61 -7.38 -10.21
C ILE A 49 4.33 -8.55 -10.88
N CYS A 50 5.40 -8.28 -11.65
CA CYS A 50 6.19 -9.33 -12.28
C CYS A 50 6.87 -10.23 -11.22
N ASP A 51 7.42 -9.65 -10.15
CA ASP A 51 8.03 -10.44 -9.07
C ASP A 51 6.99 -11.27 -8.31
N PHE A 52 5.80 -10.70 -8.11
CA PHE A 52 4.71 -11.34 -7.40
C PHE A 52 4.20 -12.59 -8.14
N ILE A 53 3.91 -12.48 -9.44
CA ILE A 53 3.38 -13.57 -10.26
C ILE A 53 4.46 -14.49 -10.84
N LYS A 54 5.74 -14.09 -10.77
CA LYS A 54 6.90 -14.80 -11.34
C LYS A 54 6.84 -15.00 -12.85
N GLU A 55 6.19 -14.09 -13.57
CA GLU A 55 6.11 -14.10 -15.04
C GLU A 55 6.63 -12.79 -15.62
N LYS A 56 7.25 -12.88 -16.81
CA LYS A 56 7.65 -11.71 -17.58
C LYS A 56 6.44 -11.16 -18.31
N MET A 57 5.83 -10.12 -17.74
CA MET A 57 4.78 -9.35 -18.39
C MET A 57 5.10 -7.87 -18.43
N THR A 58 4.23 -7.09 -19.08
CA THR A 58 4.34 -5.63 -19.02
C THR A 58 4.26 -5.19 -17.57
N GLU A 59 5.34 -4.63 -17.07
CA GLU A 59 5.42 -4.16 -15.70
C GLU A 59 4.50 -2.94 -15.49
N ARG A 60 3.32 -3.17 -14.89
CA ARG A 60 2.28 -2.16 -14.66
C ARG A 60 2.28 -1.61 -13.25
N PHE A 61 2.89 -2.30 -12.28
CA PHE A 61 2.73 -1.99 -10.85
C PHE A 61 4.07 -2.06 -10.12
N ARG A 62 4.91 -1.05 -10.35
CA ARG A 62 6.19 -0.86 -9.64
C ARG A 62 5.99 -0.13 -8.32
N ASN A 63 5.52 -0.85 -7.32
CA ASN A 63 5.24 -0.27 -6.01
C ASN A 63 6.54 0.21 -5.32
N MET A 64 7.65 -0.51 -5.53
CA MET A 64 8.95 -0.16 -4.94
C MET A 64 9.46 1.22 -5.40
N GLU A 65 9.23 1.58 -6.65
CA GLU A 65 9.63 2.90 -7.19
C GLU A 65 8.75 4.06 -6.68
N LYS A 66 7.63 3.75 -6.01
CA LYS A 66 6.59 4.72 -5.65
C LYS A 66 6.40 4.86 -4.15
N ILE A 67 6.68 3.81 -3.37
CA ILE A 67 6.34 3.75 -1.94
C ILE A 67 7.02 4.84 -1.11
N ASN A 68 8.22 5.28 -1.51
CA ASN A 68 8.94 6.39 -0.90
C ASN A 68 8.24 7.75 -1.03
N LYS A 69 7.22 7.88 -1.89
CA LYS A 69 6.39 9.09 -2.02
C LYS A 69 5.19 9.09 -1.08
N VAL A 70 4.93 7.98 -0.39
CA VAL A 70 3.83 7.86 0.57
C VAL A 70 4.25 8.45 1.91
N VAL A 71 3.70 9.63 2.22
CA VAL A 71 4.04 10.41 3.43
C VAL A 71 3.03 10.27 4.56
N CYS A 72 1.83 9.75 4.29
CA CYS A 72 0.81 9.55 5.32
C CYS A 72 1.09 8.29 6.15
N PRO A 73 0.63 8.23 7.42
CA PRO A 73 0.72 7.03 8.24
C PRO A 73 0.27 5.78 7.47
N THR A 74 1.13 4.78 7.41
CA THR A 74 0.93 3.57 6.61
C THR A 74 1.15 2.33 7.45
N LEU A 75 0.14 1.47 7.53
CA LEU A 75 0.16 0.19 8.21
C LEU A 75 0.30 -0.95 7.19
N PHE A 76 1.27 -1.84 7.41
CA PHE A 76 1.44 -3.06 6.64
C PHE A 76 0.91 -4.27 7.42
N ILE A 77 0.13 -5.14 6.77
CA ILE A 77 -0.46 -6.36 7.38
C ILE A 77 -0.17 -7.56 6.49
N ASN A 78 0.61 -8.53 6.98
CA ASN A 78 0.96 -9.74 6.23
C ASN A 78 0.80 -11.00 7.08
N GLY A 79 0.42 -12.12 6.45
CA GLY A 79 0.56 -13.43 7.08
C GLY A 79 1.99 -13.95 6.94
N LYS A 80 2.52 -14.65 7.96
CA LYS A 80 3.79 -15.40 7.80
C LYS A 80 3.64 -16.57 6.84
N ASP A 81 2.46 -17.21 6.86
CA ASP A 81 2.10 -18.33 5.99
C ASP A 81 1.43 -17.87 4.68
N ASP A 82 1.58 -16.59 4.32
CA ASP A 82 1.01 -16.07 3.08
C ASP A 82 1.82 -16.58 1.88
N ASN A 83 1.38 -17.71 1.33
CA ASN A 83 1.99 -18.36 0.17
C ASN A 83 1.86 -17.56 -1.12
N LEU A 84 0.94 -16.58 -1.18
CA LEU A 84 0.68 -15.80 -2.38
C LEU A 84 1.67 -14.65 -2.54
N GLY A 85 1.97 -13.94 -1.47
CA GLY A 85 2.89 -12.79 -1.48
C GLY A 85 3.90 -12.96 -0.37
N ASN A 86 5.12 -13.40 -0.73
CA ASN A 86 6.23 -13.51 0.20
C ASN A 86 6.29 -12.26 1.08
N TYR A 87 6.11 -12.41 2.39
CA TYR A 87 6.03 -11.28 3.33
C TYR A 87 7.22 -10.33 3.23
N ARG A 88 8.36 -10.81 2.71
CA ARG A 88 9.55 -10.01 2.37
C ARG A 88 9.20 -8.80 1.52
N HIS A 89 8.30 -8.90 0.55
CA HIS A 89 7.93 -7.76 -0.28
C HIS A 89 7.32 -6.62 0.55
N SER A 90 6.46 -6.93 1.51
CA SER A 90 5.87 -5.90 2.37
C SER A 90 6.88 -5.31 3.35
N ILE A 91 7.81 -6.13 3.84
CA ILE A 91 8.94 -5.64 4.66
C ILE A 91 9.83 -4.68 3.86
N GLU A 92 10.13 -5.02 2.61
CA GLU A 92 10.91 -4.19 1.70
C GLU A 92 10.21 -2.86 1.41
N LEU A 93 8.93 -2.89 1.05
CA LEU A 93 8.13 -1.68 0.86
C LEU A 93 8.07 -0.82 2.13
N MET A 94 7.90 -1.45 3.29
CA MET A 94 7.82 -0.74 4.57
C MET A 94 9.09 0.06 4.83
N LYS A 95 10.27 -0.54 4.63
CA LYS A 95 11.57 0.11 4.85
C LYS A 95 11.73 1.39 4.03
N GLU A 96 11.20 1.41 2.82
CA GLU A 96 11.26 2.55 1.90
C GLU A 96 10.09 3.54 2.09
N CYS A 97 9.08 3.21 2.89
CA CYS A 97 7.90 4.05 3.10
C CYS A 97 8.18 5.19 4.09
N GLN A 98 8.02 6.45 3.66
CA GLN A 98 8.25 7.60 4.53
C GLN A 98 7.22 7.72 5.65
N GLY A 99 5.97 7.35 5.39
CA GLY A 99 4.88 7.38 6.35
C GLY A 99 4.74 6.11 7.20
N GLN A 100 5.76 5.27 7.29
CA GLN A 100 5.67 3.98 7.98
C GLN A 100 5.24 4.12 9.45
N PHE A 101 4.28 3.29 9.87
CA PHE A 101 3.94 3.07 11.28
C PHE A 101 3.92 1.57 11.56
N ILE A 102 4.68 1.12 12.55
CA ILE A 102 4.77 -0.30 12.92
C ILE A 102 3.62 -0.62 13.87
N TRP A 103 2.69 -1.48 13.45
CA TRP A 103 1.84 -2.24 14.37
C TRP A 103 2.26 -3.71 14.32
N ASN A 104 3.14 -4.11 15.23
CA ASN A 104 3.63 -5.47 15.36
C ASN A 104 2.54 -6.38 15.96
N TYR A 105 1.70 -6.99 15.13
CA TYR A 105 0.81 -8.09 15.54
C TYR A 105 1.21 -9.43 14.92
N LEU A 106 2.50 -9.66 14.68
CA LEU A 106 3.02 -10.91 14.10
C LEU A 106 4.13 -11.53 14.95
N MET A 107 3.93 -11.48 16.28
CA MET A 107 4.75 -12.16 17.30
C MET A 107 3.91 -13.15 18.11
N LYS A 108 3.04 -13.91 17.44
CA LYS A 108 2.65 -15.27 17.85
C LYS A 108 2.59 -16.13 16.61
#